data_AF-A0A820NUM2-F1
#
_entry.id   AF-A0A820NUM2-F1
#
_cell.length_a   1.000
_cell.length_b   1.000
_cell.length_c   1.000
_cell.angle_alpha   90.00
_cell.angle_beta   90.00
_cell.angle_gamma   90.00
#
_symmetry.space_group_name_H-M   'P 1'
#
loop_
_entity.id
_entity.type
_entity.pdbx_description
1 polymer ?
#
loop_
_entity_poly.entity_id
_entity_poly.type
_entity_poly.pdbx_seq_one_letter_code
_entity_poly.pdbx_strand_id
1 'polypeptide(L)' 'VGADHHPENAVYWLKQASDQGHAKAQYNLAISHLRGFKTGLQPGEARKLIEKAAEAGVPEAIKTLETICAQGGCET' A
#
# COMPACT_ATOMS: atom_id res chain seq x y z
N VAL A 1 21.35 -12.31 14.78
CA VAL A 1 20.03 -12.61 14.15
C VAL A 1 18.95 -12.03 15.03
N GLY A 2 18.20 -11.06 14.52
CA GLY A 2 17.15 -10.36 15.25
C GLY A 2 16.50 -9.38 14.28
N ALA A 3 15.60 -9.88 13.44
CA ALA A 3 14.73 -9.01 12.66
C ALA A 3 13.75 -8.41 13.66
N ASP A 4 14.13 -7.24 14.15
CA ASP A 4 13.38 -6.43 15.07
C ASP A 4 12.18 -5.87 14.27
N HIS A 5 11.09 -6.64 14.26
CA HIS A 5 9.87 -6.41 13.48
C HIS A 5 9.05 -5.24 14.03
N HIS A 6 9.69 -4.09 14.23
CA HIS A 6 9.02 -2.86 14.62
C HIS A 6 8.22 -2.33 13.41
N PRO A 7 6.88 -2.34 13.48
CA PRO A 7 6.03 -1.93 12.35
C PRO A 7 6.23 -0.44 12.00
N GLU A 8 6.65 0.37 12.97
CA GLU A 8 7.04 1.78 12.79
C GLU A 8 8.24 1.94 11.83
N ASN A 9 9.27 1.10 11.96
CA ASN A 9 10.41 1.12 11.05
C ASN A 9 10.02 0.61 9.66
N ALA A 10 9.12 -0.39 9.58
CA ALA A 10 8.64 -0.89 8.31
C ALA A 10 7.94 0.21 7.50
N VAL A 11 7.05 0.98 8.12
CA VAL A 11 6.36 2.11 7.47
C VAL A 11 7.36 3.17 6.99
N TYR A 12 8.40 3.47 7.79
CA TYR A 12 9.45 4.41 7.40
C TYR A 12 10.17 3.96 6.13
N TRP A 13 10.64 2.71 6.07
CA TRP A 13 11.32 2.17 4.90
C TRP A 13 10.39 2.04 3.69
N LEU A 14 9.14 1.66 3.91
CA LEU A 14 8.12 1.60 2.87
C LEU A 14 7.84 2.98 2.28
N LYS A 15 7.84 4.04 3.10
CA LYS A 15 7.69 5.41 2.62
C LYS A 15 8.88 5.83 1.75
N GLN A 16 10.11 5.54 2.19
CA GLN A 16 11.32 5.83 1.41
C GLN A 16 11.35 5.07 0.08
N ALA A 17 10.99 3.79 0.08
CA ALA A 17 10.93 3.01 -1.16
C ALA A 17 9.75 3.44 -2.05
N SER A 18 8.62 3.81 -1.46
CA SER A 18 7.48 4.38 -2.18
C SER A 18 7.83 5.70 -2.88
N ASP A 19 8.63 6.55 -2.22
CA ASP A 19 9.15 7.81 -2.77
C ASP A 19 10.09 7.56 -3.96
N GLN A 20 10.88 6.48 -3.91
CA GLN A 20 11.70 5.99 -5.02
C GLN A 20 10.88 5.32 -6.15
N GLY A 21 9.55 5.25 -6.04
CA GLY A 21 8.69 4.65 -7.06
C GLY A 21 8.60 3.12 -7.01
N HIS A 22 9.00 2.48 -5.92
CA HIS A 22 8.83 1.03 -5.78
C HIS A 22 7.34 0.68 -5.60
N ALA A 23 6.75 0.07 -6.62
CA ALA A 23 5.35 -0.38 -6.63
C ALA A 23 5.01 -1.32 -5.45
N LYS A 24 5.88 -2.28 -5.12
CA LYS A 24 5.68 -3.15 -3.94
C LYS A 24 5.66 -2.37 -2.62
N ALA A 25 6.48 -1.33 -2.51
CA ALA A 25 6.51 -0.51 -1.32
C ALA A 25 5.26 0.37 -1.20
N GLN A 26 4.81 0.94 -2.31
CA GLN A 26 3.54 1.68 -2.39
C GLN A 26 2.36 0.81 -1.92
N TYR A 27 2.28 -0.43 -2.42
CA TYR A 27 1.29 -1.41 -1.99
C TYR A 27 1.37 -1.69 -0.48
N ASN A 28 2.55 -2.05 0.02
CA ASN A 28 2.72 -2.38 1.44
C ASN A 28 2.40 -1.19 2.35
N LEU A 29 2.78 0.04 1.97
CA LEU A 29 2.47 1.25 2.71
C LEU A 29 0.95 1.50 2.76
N ALA A 30 0.26 1.27 1.63
CA ALA A 30 -1.19 1.39 1.57
C ALA A 30 -1.91 0.33 2.41
N ILE A 31 -1.45 -0.93 2.38
CA ILE A 31 -2.00 -2.00 3.22
C ILE A 31 -1.77 -1.69 4.70
N SER A 32 -0.59 -1.19 5.08
CA SER A 32 -0.35 -0.73 6.45
C SER A 32 -1.34 0.36 6.85
N HIS A 33 -1.64 1.32 5.97
CA HIS A 33 -2.66 2.33 6.24
C HIS A 33 -4.05 1.72 6.43
N LEU A 34 -4.48 0.82 5.53
CA LEU A 34 -5.80 0.15 5.59
C LEU A 34 -5.95 -0.76 6.81
N ARG A 35 -4.85 -1.33 7.31
CA ARG A 35 -4.82 -2.11 8.54
C ARG A 35 -4.88 -1.24 9.82
N GLY A 36 -4.90 0.09 9.68
CA GLY A 36 -4.97 1.03 10.80
C GLY A 36 -3.61 1.41 11.39
N PHE A 37 -2.49 1.11 10.72
CA PHE A 37 -1.18 1.59 11.15
C PHE A 37 -1.05 3.09 10.89
N LYS A 38 -0.32 3.78 11.78
CA LYS A 38 0.03 5.20 11.61
C LYS A 38 1.05 5.36 10.50
N THR A 39 0.57 5.46 9.26
CA THR A 39 1.40 5.73 8.08
C THR A 39 1.43 7.22 7.70
N GLY A 40 0.52 8.02 8.26
CA GLY A 40 0.38 9.44 7.94
C GLY A 40 -0.26 9.72 6.57
N LEU A 41 -0.71 8.68 5.87
CA LEU A 41 -1.50 8.79 4.64
C LEU A 41 -2.93 9.26 4.94
N GLN A 42 -3.56 9.93 3.99
CA GLN A 42 -4.98 10.27 4.06
C GLN A 42 -5.86 9.12 3.57
N PRO A 43 -7.11 9.02 4.07
CA PRO A 43 -8.10 8.11 3.49
C PRO A 43 -8.32 8.46 2.01
N GLY A 44 -7.97 7.51 1.13
CA GLY A 44 -7.98 7.69 -0.33
C GLY A 44 -6.58 7.72 -0.98
N GLU A 45 -5.54 8.16 -0.27
CA GLU A 45 -4.16 8.04 -0.77
C GLU A 45 -3.69 6.59 -0.78
N ALA A 46 -4.12 5.79 0.20
CA ALA A 46 -3.85 4.36 0.21
C ALA A 46 -4.40 3.67 -1.06
N ARG A 47 -5.60 4.04 -1.51
CA ARG A 47 -6.18 3.49 -2.75
C ARG A 47 -5.34 3.88 -3.97
N LYS A 48 -4.97 5.16 -4.09
CA LYS A 48 -4.09 5.64 -5.18
C LYS A 48 -2.75 4.91 -5.24
N LEU A 49 -2.17 4.59 -4.08
CA LEU A 49 -0.93 3.82 -4.00
C LEU A 49 -1.12 2.37 -4.46
N ILE A 50 -2.26 1.75 -4.13
CA ILE A 50 -2.62 0.40 -4.61
C ILE A 50 -2.87 0.43 -6.12
N GLU A 51 -3.56 1.45 -6.64
CA GLU A 51 -3.79 1.65 -8.08
C GLU A 51 -2.46 1.75 -8.84
N LYS A 52 -1.55 2.64 -8.41
CA LYS A 52 -0.22 2.76 -9.02
C LYS A 52 0.58 1.46 -8.96
N ALA A 53 0.51 0.74 -7.84
CA ALA A 53 1.18 -0.54 -7.70
C ALA A 53 0.59 -1.60 -8.63
N ALA A 54 -0.73 -1.59 -8.84
CA ALA A 54 -1.42 -2.47 -9.77
C ALA A 54 -1.06 -2.15 -11.23
N GLU A 55 -1.01 -0.86 -11.60
CA GLU A 55 -0.55 -0.40 -12.93
C GLU A 55 0.89 -0.81 -13.21
N ALA A 56 1.75 -0.82 -12.19
CA ALA A 56 3.11 -1.33 -12.28
C ALA A 56 3.21 -2.86 -12.35
N GLY A 57 2.07 -3.58 -12.38
CA GLY A 57 2.01 -5.03 -12.52
C GLY A 57 2.24 -5.81 -11.23
N VAL A 58 2.05 -5.18 -10.05
CA VAL A 58 2.15 -5.90 -8.78
C VAL A 58 0.90 -6.76 -8.57
N PRO A 59 1.00 -8.10 -8.59
CA PRO A 59 -0.16 -8.98 -8.54
C PRO A 59 -0.94 -8.86 -7.22
N GLU A 60 -0.24 -8.60 -6.11
CA GLU A 60 -0.87 -8.36 -4.81
C GLU A 60 -1.72 -7.08 -4.82
N ALA A 61 -1.23 -6.04 -5.49
CA ALA A 61 -1.94 -4.77 -5.60
C ALA A 61 -3.17 -4.89 -6.50
N ILE A 62 -3.06 -5.57 -7.64
CA ILE A 62 -4.18 -5.86 -8.55
C ILE A 62 -5.29 -6.59 -7.79
N LYS A 63 -4.96 -7.70 -7.12
CA LYS A 63 -5.94 -8.51 -6.37
C LYS A 63 -6.63 -7.70 -5.25
N THR A 64 -5.86 -6.84 -4.58
CA THR A 64 -6.40 -5.99 -3.52
C THR A 64 -7.29 -4.90 -4.10
N LEU A 65 -6.89 -4.28 -5.21
CA LEU A 65 -7.69 -3.30 -5.92
C LEU A 65 -9.02 -3.91 -6.38
N GLU A 66 -8.99 -5.10 -6.97
CA GLU A 66 -10.19 -5.85 -7.35
C GLU A 66 -11.12 -6.09 -6.15
N THR A 67 -10.56 -6.44 -4.99
CA THR A 67 -11.34 -6.65 -3.76
C THR A 67 -11.96 -5.35 -3.23
N ILE A 68 -11.20 -4.24 -3.27
CA ILE A 68 -11.67 -2.91 -2.86
C ILE A 68 -12.75 -2.39 -3.82
N CYS A 69 -12.53 -2.57 -5.13
CA CYS A 69 -13.48 -2.23 -6.19
C CYS A 69 -14.78 -3.03 -6.03
N ALA A 70 -14.67 -4.35 -5.85
CA ALA A 70 -15.80 -5.27 -5.72
C ALA A 70 -16.63 -5.01 -4.46
N GLN A 71 -16.04 -4.44 -3.40
CA GLN A 71 -16.77 -4.07 -2.18
C GLN A 71 -17.59 -2.77 -2.29
N GLY A 72 -17.56 -2.07 -3.43
CA GLY A 72 -18.59 -1.07 -3.75
C GLY A 72 -18.08 0.31 -4.14
N GLY A 73 -17.08 0.43 -5.02
CA GLY A 73 -16.61 1.76 -5.41
C GLY A 73 -15.79 1.91 -6.68
N CYS A 74 -15.70 0.91 -7.54
CA CYS A 74 -15.19 1.14 -8.90
C CYS A 74 -16.38 1.19 -9.84
N GLU A 75 -16.84 2.41 -10.09
CA GLU A 75 -17.76 2.70 -11.19
C GLU A 75 -17.03 2.33 -12.50
N THR A 76 -17.63 1.38 -13.22
CA THR A 76 -17.25 0.93 -14.56
C THR A 76 -17.24 2.06 -15.57
#